data_AF-A0A8T4NRW0-F1
#
_entry.id   AF-A0A8T4NRW0-F1
#
_cell.length_a   1.000
_cell.length_b   1.000
_cell.length_c   1.000
_cell.angle_alpha   90.00
_cell.angle_beta   90.00
_cell.angle_gamma   90.00
#
_symmetry.space_group_name_H-M   'P 1'
#
loop_
_entity.id
_entity.type
_entity.pdbx_description
1 polymer ?
#
loop_
_entity_poly.entity_id
_entity_poly.type
_entity_poly.pdbx_seq_one_letter_code
_entity_poly.pdbx_strand_id
1 'polypeptide(L)'
;MREKNTRNHASNKQGKKITTVKIYRETKERLDKLKEYKRETYDDVLRKILFILNFLKKDPDKAQKILNKIDSSHKYTQKSNSGNKGIPKDTE
;
A
#
# COMPACT_ATOMS: atom_id res chain seq x y z
N MET A 1 2.38 -55.71 20.78
CA MET A 1 1.36 -54.68 20.46
C MET A 1 2.09 -53.36 20.24
N ARG A 2 1.99 -52.73 19.06
CA ARG A 2 2.66 -51.45 18.75
C ARG A 2 1.61 -50.34 18.73
N GLU A 3 1.65 -49.46 19.72
CA GLU A 3 0.79 -48.27 19.81
C GLU A 3 1.09 -47.31 18.66
N LYS A 4 0.06 -47.01 17.86
CA LYS A 4 0.14 -46.01 16.80
C LYS A 4 -0.01 -44.64 17.44
N ASN A 5 1.12 -43.95 17.66
CA ASN A 5 1.14 -42.56 18.10
C ASN A 5 0.71 -41.64 16.93
N THR A 6 -0.59 -41.39 16.81
CA THR A 6 -1.13 -40.38 15.91
C THR A 6 -0.89 -39.00 16.52
N ARG A 7 0.22 -38.35 16.14
CA ARG A 7 0.43 -36.93 16.42
C ARG A 7 -0.59 -36.14 15.61
N ASN A 8 -1.67 -35.72 16.27
CA ASN A 8 -2.61 -34.77 15.72
C ASN A 8 -1.87 -33.47 15.41
N HIS A 9 -1.56 -33.23 14.13
CA HIS A 9 -1.25 -31.90 13.65
C HIS A 9 -2.53 -31.07 13.76
N ALA A 10 -2.76 -30.50 14.94
CA ALA A 10 -3.72 -29.44 15.15
C ALA A 10 -3.28 -28.26 14.27
N SER A 11 -3.80 -28.22 13.05
CA SER A 11 -3.66 -27.09 12.15
C SER A 11 -4.32 -25.90 12.84
N ASN A 12 -3.49 -25.05 13.45
CA ASN A 12 -3.94 -23.82 14.07
C ASN A 12 -4.32 -22.82 12.96
N LYS A 13 -5.45 -23.08 12.30
CA LYS A 13 -6.05 -22.22 11.29
C LYS A 13 -6.96 -21.22 12.00
N GLN A 14 -6.37 -20.38 12.86
CA GLN A 14 -7.06 -19.22 13.40
C GLN A 14 -7.35 -18.29 12.22
N GLY A 15 -8.58 -18.35 11.71
CA GLY A 15 -9.07 -17.43 10.69
C GLY A 15 -8.87 -16.01 11.18
N LYS A 16 -8.21 -15.19 10.37
CA LYS A 16 -7.90 -13.80 10.70
C LYS A 16 -9.20 -13.07 10.98
N LYS A 17 -9.40 -12.61 12.22
CA LYS A 17 -10.63 -11.89 12.61
C LYS A 17 -10.67 -10.55 11.88
N ILE A 18 -11.71 -10.33 11.10
CA ILE A 18 -11.92 -9.08 10.35
C ILE A 18 -12.47 -8.03 11.32
N THR A 19 -11.90 -6.82 11.26
CA THR A 19 -12.37 -5.64 11.99
C THR A 19 -12.63 -4.52 11.00
N THR A 20 -13.56 -3.62 11.32
CA THR A 20 -13.87 -2.46 10.49
C THR A 20 -13.32 -1.18 11.11
N VAL A 21 -12.70 -0.33 10.30
CA VAL A 21 -12.23 1.00 10.70
C VAL A 21 -13.00 2.04 9.88
N LYS A 22 -13.60 3.02 10.56
CA LYS A 22 -14.19 4.17 9.90
C LYS A 22 -13.10 5.23 9.67
N ILE A 23 -13.03 5.75 8.46
CA ILE A 23 -12.09 6.81 8.07
C ILE A 23 -12.82 7.88 7.27
N TYR A 24 -12.29 9.10 7.26
CA TYR A 24 -12.81 10.16 6.41
C TYR A 24 -12.56 9.87 4.92
N ARG A 25 -13.40 10.47 4.07
CA ARG A 25 -13.35 10.27 2.62
C ARG A 25 -11.98 10.65 2.03
N GLU A 26 -11.42 11.78 2.46
CA GLU A 26 -10.11 12.24 2.03
C GLU A 26 -9.00 11.22 2.34
N THR A 27 -9.04 10.61 3.53
CA THR A 27 -8.11 9.55 3.91
C THR A 27 -8.29 8.31 3.05
N LYS A 28 -9.54 7.91 2.76
CA LYS A 28 -9.84 6.79 1.85
C LYS A 28 -9.28 7.04 0.46
N GLU A 29 -9.49 8.24 -0.09
CA GLU A 29 -8.99 8.61 -1.43
C GLU A 29 -7.45 8.58 -1.50
N ARG A 30 -6.77 8.98 -0.42
CA ARG A 30 -5.31 8.82 -0.31
C ARG A 30 -4.90 7.35 -0.29
N LEU A 31 -5.59 6.50 0.47
CA LEU A 31 -5.32 5.05 0.50
C LEU A 31 -5.57 4.40 -0.86
N ASP A 32 -6.60 4.83 -1.59
CA ASP A 32 -6.91 4.32 -2.93
C ASP A 32 -5.78 4.60 -3.93
N LYS A 33 -5.13 5.78 -3.82
CA LYS A 33 -3.96 6.14 -4.65
C LYS A 33 -2.70 5.34 -4.31
N LEU A 34 -2.62 4.76 -3.12
CA LEU A 34 -1.48 3.94 -2.69
C LEU A 34 -1.59 2.47 -3.13
N LYS A 35 -2.73 2.06 -3.70
CA LYS A 35 -2.91 0.72 -4.24
C LYS A 35 -2.10 0.57 -5.52
N GLU A 36 -1.28 -0.47 -5.58
CA GLU A 36 -0.50 -0.79 -6.78
C GLU A 36 -1.35 -1.60 -7.78
N TYR A 37 -2.24 -2.44 -7.25
CA TYR A 37 -3.13 -3.28 -8.04
C TYR A 37 -4.59 -3.05 -7.67
N LYS A 38 -5.48 -3.13 -8.66
CA LYS A 38 -6.93 -2.93 -8.48
C LYS A 38 -7.55 -3.83 -7.39
N ARG A 39 -7.05 -5.08 -7.29
CA ARG A 39 -7.56 -6.13 -6.39
C ARG A 39 -6.95 -6.10 -4.98
N GLU A 40 -6.02 -5.19 -4.73
CA GLU A 40 -5.37 -5.09 -3.41
C GLU A 40 -6.38 -4.68 -2.33
N THR A 41 -6.26 -5.22 -1.12
CA THR A 41 -7.16 -4.85 -0.01
C THR A 41 -6.60 -3.66 0.76
N TYR A 42 -7.46 -2.92 1.47
CA TYR A 42 -6.97 -1.86 2.36
C TYR A 42 -6.05 -2.40 3.46
N ASP A 43 -6.28 -3.63 3.92
CA ASP A 43 -5.44 -4.29 4.92
C ASP A 43 -4.02 -4.55 4.38
N ASP A 44 -3.88 -4.92 3.10
CA ASP A 44 -2.56 -5.08 2.44
C ASP A 44 -1.82 -3.74 2.32
N VAL A 45 -2.53 -2.69 1.88
CA VAL A 45 -1.97 -1.33 1.80
C VAL A 45 -1.53 -0.84 3.18
N LEU A 46 -2.38 -0.98 4.20
CA LEU A 46 -2.08 -0.56 5.56
C LEU A 46 -0.90 -1.35 6.14
N ARG A 47 -0.79 -2.65 5.87
CA ARG A 47 0.40 -3.44 6.26
C ARG A 47 1.67 -2.94 5.62
N LYS A 48 1.67 -2.62 4.33
CA LYS A 48 2.84 -2.04 3.65
C LYS A 48 3.25 -0.72 4.30
N ILE A 49 2.29 0.16 4.57
CA ILE A 49 2.54 1.43 5.25
C ILE A 49 3.15 1.20 6.63
N LEU A 50 2.56 0.33 7.45
CA LEU A 50 3.06 0.02 8.78
C LEU A 50 4.45 -0.63 8.75
N PHE A 51 4.70 -1.50 7.77
CA PHE A 51 6.02 -2.11 7.56
C PHE A 51 7.07 -1.04 7.25
N ILE A 52 6.77 -0.12 6.33
CA ILE A 52 7.65 1.00 6.01
C ILE A 52 7.92 1.81 7.29
N LEU A 53 6.88 2.26 8.00
CA LEU A 53 7.02 3.05 9.22
C LEU A 53 7.87 2.35 10.29
N ASN A 54 7.67 1.05 10.49
CA ASN A 54 8.48 0.25 11.43
C ASN A 54 9.94 0.15 10.98
N PHE A 55 10.17 -0.02 9.69
CA PHE A 55 11.52 0.00 9.13
C PHE A 55 12.17 1.37 9.33
N LEU A 56 11.43 2.46 9.09
CA LEU A 56 11.96 3.82 9.29
C LEU A 56 12.37 4.07 10.74
N LYS A 57 11.58 3.56 11.69
CA LYS A 57 11.86 3.67 13.13
C LYS A 57 13.13 2.91 13.54
N LYS A 58 13.47 1.82 12.85
CA LYS A 58 14.62 0.97 13.16
C LYS A 58 15.93 1.50 12.56
N ASP A 59 15.86 2.10 11.38
CA ASP A 59 17.03 2.62 10.64
C ASP A 59 16.65 3.95 9.94
N PRO A 60 16.75 5.08 10.64
CA PRO A 60 16.30 6.38 10.14
C PRO A 60 17.11 6.89 8.93
N ASP A 61 18.38 6.49 8.80
CA ASP A 61 19.21 6.91 7.67
C ASP A 61 18.79 6.21 6.37
N LYS A 62 18.47 4.91 6.43
CA LYS A 62 17.89 4.20 5.28
C LYS A 62 16.47 4.67 4.99
N ALA A 63 15.72 5.02 6.03
CA ALA A 63 14.36 5.56 5.93
C ALA A 63 14.31 6.80 5.03
N GLN A 64 15.18 7.77 5.34
CA GLN A 64 15.25 9.04 4.64
C GLN A 64 15.56 8.84 3.15
N LYS A 65 16.46 7.91 2.83
CA LYS A 65 16.82 7.58 1.44
C LYS A 65 15.64 6.97 0.67
N ILE A 66 14.89 6.06 1.28
CA ILE A 66 13.72 5.43 0.66
C ILE A 66 12.60 6.44 0.44
N LEU A 67 12.30 7.28 1.43
CA LEU A 67 11.30 8.35 1.33
C LEU A 67 11.64 9.33 0.20
N ASN A 68 12.91 9.76 0.11
CA ASN A 68 13.37 10.63 -0.96
C ASN A 68 13.21 9.99 -2.35
N LYS A 69 13.43 8.67 -2.47
CA LYS A 69 13.25 7.92 -3.73
C LYS A 69 11.77 7.83 -4.13
N ILE A 70 10.88 7.55 -3.16
CA ILE A 70 9.43 7.50 -3.39
C ILE A 70 8.91 8.87 -3.83
N ASP A 71 9.32 9.94 -3.13
CA ASP A 71 8.93 11.32 -3.46
C ASP A 71 9.40 11.73 -4.86
N SER A 72 10.63 11.33 -5.22
CA SER A 72 11.18 11.57 -6.57
C SER A 72 10.37 10.86 -7.65
N SER A 73 9.96 9.61 -7.44
CA SER A 73 9.13 8.87 -8.40
C SER A 73 7.73 9.49 -8.59
N HIS A 74 7.15 10.12 -7.57
CA HIS A 74 5.85 10.80 -7.68
C HIS A 74 5.93 12.15 -8.41
N LYS A 75 7.08 12.84 -8.36
CA LYS A 75 7.31 14.10 -9.09
C LYS A 75 7.34 13.91 -10.61
N TYR A 76 7.73 12.74 -11.11
CA TYR A 76 7.70 12.46 -12.56
C TYR A 76 6.29 12.25 -13.10
N THR A 77 5.41 11.58 -12.34
CA THR A 77 4.03 11.32 -12.77
C THR A 77 3.16 12.58 -12.83
N GLN A 78 3.50 13.62 -12.05
CA GLN A 78 2.80 14.90 -12.05
C GLN A 78 3.21 15.83 -13.21
N LYS A 79 4.41 15.65 -13.78
CA LYS A 79 4.89 16.48 -14.91
C LYS A 79 4.30 16.08 -16.26
N SER A 80 3.83 14.85 -16.43
CA SER A 80 3.24 14.37 -17.70
C SER A 80 1.79 14.81 -17.92
N ASN A 81 1.12 15.44 -16.94
CA ASN A 81 -0.27 15.89 -17.06
C ASN A 81 -0.45 17.40 -17.38
N SER A 82 0.64 18.16 -17.51
CA SER A 82 0.60 19.60 -17.80
C SER A 82 0.93 19.96 -19.26
N GLY A 83 0.69 19.05 -20.20
CA GLY A 83 1.02 19.18 -21.62
C GLY A 83 -0.16 18.96 -22.57
N ASN A 84 -1.30 19.61 -22.34
CA ASN A 84 -2.30 19.78 -23.39
C ASN A 84 -2.90 21.19 -23.32
N LYS A 85 -2.14 22.18 -23.81
CA LYS A 85 -2.70 23.49 -24.16
C LYS A 85 -3.34 23.33 -25.54
N GLY A 86 -4.64 23.55 -25.60
CA GLY A 86 -5.45 23.39 -26.80
C GLY A 86 -4.89 24.17 -27.99
N ILE A 87 -4.95 23.53 -29.14
CA ILE A 87 -4.79 24.13 -30.47
C ILE A 87 -5.89 25.21 -30.60
N PRO A 88 -5.57 26.48 -30.93
CA PRO A 88 -6.59 27.45 -31.30
C PRO A 88 -7.31 26.91 -32.54
N LYS A 89 -8.63 26.65 -32.42
CA LYS A 89 -9.45 26.41 -33.59
C LYS A 89 -9.58 27.71 -34.36
N ASP A 90 -9.25 27.63 -35.63
CA ASP A 90 -9.42 28.68 -36.63
C ASP A 90 -10.83 29.29 -36.49
N THR A 91 -10.90 30.62 -36.51
CA THR A 91 -12.17 31.34 -36.64
C THR A 91 -12.11 32.11 -37.96
N GLU A 92 -13.20 31.98 -38.71
CA GLU A 92 -13.49 32.33 -40.11
C GLU A 92 -12.94 33.66 -40.64
#